data_AF-A0A8X7CNV9-F1
#
_entry.id   AF-A0A8X7CNV9-F1
#
_cell.length_a   1.000
_cell.length_b   1.000
_cell.length_c   1.000
_cell.angle_alpha   90.00
_cell.angle_beta   90.00
_cell.angle_gamma   90.00
#
_symmetry.space_group_name_H-M   'P 1'
#
loop_
_entity.id
_entity.type
_entity.pdbx_description
1 polymer ?
#
loop_
_entity_poly.entity_id
_entity_poly.type
_entity_poly.pdbx_seq_one_letter_code
_entity_poly.pdbx_strand_id
1 'polypeptide(L)'
;MAALLQECEKFALPYFDDVAIFLKGKSKKGCINWTSECQESFVQLKEKLSTNPVLYAPYFKRQFILQTDASDTGIGIVLAQRNGRGEEHPILYLSKTFSDAEKVYCTTEKECAAIVYAIKKLNCYLDGQQKFIIQTNHNPLVWLKTNAGTNPSLMRWSLALQLFNFEVIHKPGRSHDNVYALSRID
;
A
#
# COMPACT_ATOMS: atom_id res chain seq x y z
N MET A 1 -4.32 -4.87 -8.02
CA MET A 1 -3.04 -5.30 -8.61
C MET A 1 -2.92 -4.98 -10.11
N ALA A 2 -3.98 -4.54 -10.79
CA ALA A 2 -3.93 -4.31 -12.23
C ALA A 2 -2.95 -3.20 -12.63
N ALA A 3 -2.75 -2.14 -11.84
CA ALA A 3 -1.73 -1.12 -12.12
C ALA A 3 -0.27 -1.62 -11.94
N LEU A 4 0.03 -2.34 -10.85
CA LEU A 4 1.35 -2.99 -10.63
C LEU A 4 1.66 -4.03 -11.72
N LEU A 5 0.62 -4.77 -12.14
CA LEU A 5 0.72 -5.73 -13.23
C LEU A 5 0.79 -5.05 -14.61
N GLN A 6 0.09 -3.93 -14.84
CA GLN A 6 0.11 -3.15 -16.09
C GLN A 6 1.46 -2.43 -16.29
N GLU A 7 2.17 -2.09 -15.21
CA GLU A 7 3.57 -1.68 -15.27
C GLU A 7 4.49 -2.85 -15.68
N CYS A 8 4.22 -4.07 -15.17
CA CYS A 8 4.98 -5.27 -15.47
C CYS A 8 4.67 -5.88 -16.86
N GLU A 9 3.45 -5.72 -17.36
CA GLU A 9 2.97 -6.21 -18.68
C GLU A 9 3.73 -5.52 -19.83
N LYS A 10 4.15 -4.26 -19.62
CA LYS A 10 5.02 -3.51 -20.54
C LYS A 10 6.40 -4.18 -20.74
N PHE A 11 6.82 -5.08 -19.86
CA PHE A 11 8.15 -5.71 -19.88
C PHE A 11 8.17 -7.14 -20.44
N ALA A 12 7.08 -7.59 -21.07
CA ALA A 12 6.99 -8.81 -21.90
C ALA A 12 7.81 -10.00 -21.38
N LEU A 13 7.59 -10.41 -20.13
CA LEU A 13 8.17 -11.66 -19.63
C LEU A 13 7.32 -12.83 -20.14
N PRO A 14 7.89 -13.80 -20.86
CA PRO A 14 7.21 -15.08 -21.05
C PRO A 14 6.92 -15.65 -19.66
N TYR A 15 5.71 -16.19 -19.43
CA TYR A 15 5.20 -16.71 -18.13
C TYR A 15 4.68 -15.68 -17.11
N PHE A 16 4.56 -14.41 -17.47
CA PHE A 16 3.92 -13.41 -16.60
C PHE A 16 2.48 -13.80 -16.22
N ASP A 17 1.73 -14.43 -17.12
CA ASP A 17 0.36 -14.86 -16.84
C ASP A 17 0.28 -15.92 -15.74
N ASP A 18 1.23 -16.85 -15.66
CA ASP A 18 1.22 -17.92 -14.64
C ASP A 18 1.54 -17.37 -13.25
N VAL A 19 2.54 -16.47 -13.15
CA VAL A 19 2.86 -15.76 -11.89
C VAL A 19 1.74 -14.79 -11.52
N ALA A 20 1.13 -14.11 -12.49
CA ALA A 20 0.00 -13.23 -12.26
C ALA A 20 -1.25 -14.01 -11.82
N ILE A 21 -1.49 -15.22 -12.32
CA ILE A 21 -2.57 -16.12 -11.87
C ILE A 21 -2.33 -16.52 -10.40
N PHE A 22 -1.08 -16.85 -10.04
CA PHE A 22 -0.68 -17.15 -8.67
C PHE A 22 -0.91 -15.95 -7.73
N LEU A 23 -0.49 -14.75 -8.12
CA LEU A 23 -0.64 -13.53 -7.32
C LEU A 23 -2.08 -12.97 -7.34
N LYS A 24 -2.92 -13.30 -8.34
CA LYS A 24 -4.32 -12.85 -8.46
C LYS A 24 -5.28 -13.63 -7.56
N GLY A 25 -4.80 -14.60 -6.78
CA GLY A 25 -5.64 -15.42 -5.91
C GLY A 25 -6.73 -16.20 -6.67
N LYS A 26 -6.62 -16.32 -8.01
CA LYS A 26 -7.61 -17.03 -8.84
C LYS A 26 -7.34 -18.54 -8.91
N SER A 27 -6.72 -19.12 -7.88
CA SER A 27 -6.68 -20.57 -7.77
C SER A 27 -7.99 -21.06 -7.15
N LYS A 28 -8.83 -21.70 -7.98
CA LYS A 28 -9.93 -22.53 -7.47
C LYS A 28 -9.30 -23.67 -6.66
N LYS A 29 -9.32 -23.59 -5.31
CA LYS A 29 -9.06 -24.69 -4.35
C LYS A 29 -8.27 -25.88 -4.94
N GLY A 30 -7.02 -25.65 -5.31
CA GLY A 30 -6.16 -26.66 -5.94
C GLY A 30 -4.74 -26.52 -5.43
N CYS A 31 -4.09 -27.65 -5.16
CA CYS A 31 -2.67 -27.69 -4.82
C CYS A 31 -1.87 -27.00 -5.93
N ILE A 32 -1.10 -25.99 -5.56
CA ILE A 32 -0.26 -25.24 -6.48
C ILE A 32 0.98 -26.10 -6.73
N ASN A 33 1.23 -26.45 -7.99
CA ASN A 33 2.48 -27.11 -8.38
C ASN A 33 3.55 -26.05 -8.58
N TRP A 34 4.28 -25.71 -7.52
CA TRP A 34 5.36 -24.73 -7.56
C TRP A 34 6.59 -25.34 -8.23
N THR A 35 6.80 -25.06 -9.51
CA THR A 35 7.95 -25.57 -10.26
C THR A 35 9.15 -24.64 -10.16
N SER A 36 10.31 -25.10 -10.63
CA SER A 36 11.54 -24.30 -10.69
C SER A 36 11.35 -23.06 -11.57
N GLU A 37 10.61 -23.17 -12.67
CA GLU A 37 10.30 -22.06 -13.58
C GLU A 37 9.41 -21.00 -12.91
N CYS A 38 8.45 -21.41 -12.05
CA CYS A 38 7.68 -20.48 -11.23
C CYS A 38 8.58 -19.71 -10.25
N GLN A 39 9.53 -20.41 -9.63
CA GLN A 39 10.49 -19.80 -8.70
C GLN A 39 11.38 -18.77 -9.43
N GLU A 40 11.91 -19.11 -10.60
CA GLU A 40 12.74 -18.21 -11.40
C GLU A 40 11.96 -16.97 -11.85
N SER A 41 10.75 -17.16 -12.35
CA SER A 41 9.87 -16.06 -12.77
C SER A 41 9.51 -15.14 -11.61
N PHE A 42 9.28 -15.70 -10.41
CA PHE A 42 9.03 -14.92 -9.19
C PHE A 42 10.26 -14.12 -8.75
N VAL A 43 11.47 -14.69 -8.86
CA VAL A 43 12.72 -13.97 -8.56
C VAL A 43 12.92 -12.81 -9.54
N GLN A 44 12.74 -13.05 -10.85
CA GLN A 44 12.84 -12.00 -11.86
C GLN A 44 11.82 -10.87 -11.64
N LEU A 45 10.60 -11.21 -11.22
CA LEU A 45 9.59 -10.23 -10.87
C LEU A 45 10.03 -9.35 -9.70
N LYS A 46 10.59 -9.95 -8.63
CA LYS A 46 11.11 -9.20 -7.49
C LYS A 46 12.25 -8.27 -7.89
N GLU A 47 13.17 -8.73 -8.74
CA GLU A 47 14.27 -7.90 -9.24
C GLU A 47 13.75 -6.71 -10.05
N LYS A 48 12.81 -6.92 -10.97
CA LYS A 48 12.20 -5.82 -11.75
C LYS A 48 11.45 -4.82 -10.89
N LEU A 49 10.71 -5.29 -9.87
CA LEU A 49 10.02 -4.41 -8.92
C LEU A 49 10.98 -3.61 -8.03
N SER A 50 12.21 -4.09 -7.87
CA SER A 50 13.23 -3.47 -7.01
C SER A 50 14.25 -2.64 -7.80
N THR A 51 14.13 -2.56 -9.13
CA THR A 51 15.07 -1.87 -10.01
C THR A 51 14.38 -0.74 -10.79
N ASN A 52 15.16 0.26 -11.19
CA ASN A 52 14.70 1.37 -12.02
C ASN A 52 14.24 0.80 -13.38
N PRO A 53 13.06 1.15 -13.96
CA PRO A 53 12.30 2.38 -13.75
C PRO A 53 11.15 2.33 -12.73
N VAL A 54 11.01 1.24 -11.96
CA VAL A 54 9.82 1.06 -11.09
C VAL A 54 9.92 1.86 -9.80
N LEU A 55 11.07 1.84 -9.12
CA LEU A 55 11.29 2.62 -7.89
C LEU A 55 12.08 3.90 -8.18
N TYR A 56 11.55 5.03 -7.71
CA TYR A 56 12.19 6.34 -7.84
C TYR A 56 12.92 6.73 -6.55
N ALA A 57 14.06 7.39 -6.70
CA ALA A 57 14.73 8.03 -5.58
C ALA A 57 13.85 9.16 -5.01
N PRO A 58 13.74 9.29 -3.67
CA PRO A 58 12.92 10.30 -3.04
C PRO A 58 13.48 11.70 -3.33
N TYR A 59 12.60 12.64 -3.68
CA TYR A 59 12.96 14.05 -3.78
C TYR A 59 12.19 14.87 -2.74
N PHE A 60 12.83 15.16 -1.61
CA PHE A 60 12.20 15.75 -0.41
C PHE A 60 11.54 17.12 -0.60
N LYS A 61 11.79 17.82 -1.71
CA LYS A 61 11.10 19.08 -2.06
C LYS A 61 9.76 18.85 -2.77
N ARG A 62 9.41 17.61 -3.12
CA ARG A 62 8.12 17.24 -3.70
C ARG A 62 7.22 16.61 -2.63
N GLN A 63 5.93 16.85 -2.79
CA GLN A 63 4.91 16.28 -1.93
C GLN A 63 4.90 14.75 -2.04
N PHE A 64 4.94 14.08 -0.89
CA PHE A 64 4.73 12.64 -0.78
C PHE A 64 3.24 12.29 -0.85
N ILE A 65 2.96 11.13 -1.42
CA ILE A 65 1.65 10.48 -1.47
C ILE A 65 1.80 9.16 -0.73
N LEU A 66 1.12 9.03 0.39
CA LEU A 66 1.06 7.81 1.19
C LEU A 66 -0.24 7.08 0.89
N GLN A 67 -0.15 5.89 0.33
CA GLN A 67 -1.30 5.08 -0.03
C GLN A 67 -1.39 3.88 0.90
N THR A 68 -2.56 3.63 1.48
CA THR A 68 -2.76 2.58 2.49
C THR A 68 -4.03 1.78 2.24
N ASP A 69 -3.94 0.45 2.36
CA ASP A 69 -5.07 -0.47 2.24
C ASP A 69 -4.96 -1.51 3.36
N ALA A 70 -6.08 -1.82 4.00
CA ALA A 70 -6.14 -2.90 4.99
C ALA A 70 -7.11 -3.99 4.54
N SER A 71 -6.70 -5.23 4.75
CA SER A 71 -7.53 -6.42 4.57
C SER A 71 -7.86 -7.03 5.94
N ASP A 72 -8.47 -8.23 5.95
CA ASP A 72 -8.63 -8.97 7.21
C ASP A 72 -7.34 -9.60 7.72
N THR A 73 -6.34 -9.76 6.84
CA THR A 73 -5.09 -10.47 7.14
C THR A 73 -3.91 -9.53 7.37
N GLY A 74 -3.92 -8.34 6.76
CA GLY A 74 -2.79 -7.42 6.86
C GLY A 74 -3.02 -6.06 6.21
N ILE A 75 -1.91 -5.35 6.07
CA ILE A 75 -1.80 -3.98 5.60
C ILE A 75 -0.85 -3.93 4.42
N GLY A 76 -1.24 -3.18 3.39
CA GLY A 76 -0.40 -2.77 2.27
C GLY A 76 -0.18 -1.27 2.29
N ILE A 77 1.04 -0.82 1.98
CA ILE A 77 1.42 0.59 1.95
C ILE A 77 2.32 0.87 0.75
N VAL A 78 2.07 2.00 0.10
CA VAL A 78 2.96 2.54 -0.94
C VAL A 78 3.26 4.00 -0.61
N LEU A 79 4.55 4.34 -0.62
CA LEU A 79 4.97 5.74 -0.61
C LEU A 79 5.35 6.11 -2.04
N ALA A 80 4.76 7.18 -2.56
CA ALA A 80 4.94 7.62 -3.93
C ALA A 80 5.14 9.13 -4.03
N GLN A 81 5.63 9.57 -5.18
CA GLN A 81 5.73 10.98 -5.56
C GLN A 81 5.29 11.16 -7.01
N ARG A 82 4.74 12.33 -7.33
CA ARG A 82 4.50 12.70 -8.73
C ARG A 82 5.78 13.26 -9.37
N ASN A 83 6.06 12.84 -10.60
CA ASN A 83 7.15 13.42 -11.39
C ASN A 83 6.74 14.78 -11.99
N GLY A 84 7.63 15.41 -12.77
CA GLY A 84 7.35 16.71 -13.41
C GLY A 84 6.22 16.69 -14.45
N ARG A 85 5.77 15.50 -14.87
CA ARG A 85 4.64 15.29 -15.80
C ARG A 85 3.33 14.98 -15.05
N GLY A 86 3.37 14.91 -13.72
CA GLY A 86 2.22 14.57 -12.89
C GLY A 86 1.97 13.07 -12.73
N GLU A 87 2.81 12.21 -13.31
CA GLU A 87 2.71 10.75 -13.18
C GLU A 87 3.19 10.33 -11.80
N GLU A 88 2.45 9.43 -11.15
CA GLU A 88 2.77 8.92 -9.83
C GLU A 88 3.77 7.77 -9.93
N HIS A 89 4.89 7.89 -9.22
CA HIS A 89 5.94 6.88 -9.18
C HIS A 89 6.19 6.43 -7.74
N PRO A 90 6.26 5.11 -7.48
CA PRO A 90 6.51 4.58 -6.16
C PRO A 90 7.98 4.80 -5.77
N ILE A 91 8.19 5.13 -4.50
CA ILE A 91 9.49 5.27 -3.85
C ILE A 91 9.81 4.01 -3.08
N LEU A 92 8.81 3.46 -2.39
CA LEU A 92 8.92 2.21 -1.66
C LEU A 92 7.54 1.57 -1.45
N TYR A 93 7.60 0.28 -1.13
CA TYR A 93 6.46 -0.54 -0.76
C TYR A 93 6.69 -1.09 0.64
N LEU A 94 5.64 -1.15 1.46
CA LEU A 94 5.65 -1.84 2.75
C LEU A 94 4.40 -2.71 2.86
N SER A 95 4.53 -3.82 3.58
CA SER A 95 3.40 -4.63 4.01
C SER A 95 3.62 -5.13 5.43
N LYS A 96 2.52 -5.44 6.12
CA LYS A 96 2.54 -6.02 7.47
C LYS A 96 1.33 -6.91 7.67
N THR A 97 1.55 -8.13 8.14
CA THR A 97 0.47 -9.00 8.64
C THR A 97 -0.05 -8.48 9.98
N PHE A 98 -1.36 -8.59 10.20
CA PHE A 98 -1.96 -8.24 11.48
C PHE A 98 -1.59 -9.28 12.56
N SER A 99 -1.30 -8.79 13.76
CA SER A 99 -1.26 -9.62 14.97
C SER A 99 -2.68 -10.09 15.33
N ASP A 100 -2.80 -11.10 16.19
CA ASP A 100 -4.10 -11.64 16.56
C ASP A 100 -5.02 -10.59 17.21
N ALA A 101 -4.44 -9.63 17.95
CA ALA A 101 -5.17 -8.50 18.50
C ALA A 101 -5.64 -7.49 17.44
N GLU A 102 -4.90 -7.33 16.34
CA GLU A 102 -5.27 -6.42 15.25
C GLU A 102 -6.26 -7.07 14.27
N LYS A 103 -6.27 -8.40 14.13
CA LYS A 103 -7.22 -9.13 13.26
C LYS A 103 -8.68 -8.92 13.69
N VAL A 104 -8.92 -8.75 14.99
CA VAL A 104 -10.26 -8.53 15.55
C VAL A 104 -10.76 -7.09 15.45
N TYR A 105 -9.91 -6.16 15.00
CA TYR A 105 -10.32 -4.77 14.75
C TYR A 105 -11.42 -4.72 13.69
N CYS A 106 -12.36 -3.79 13.88
CA CYS A 106 -13.32 -3.49 12.83
C CYS A 106 -12.63 -2.86 11.61
N THR A 107 -13.30 -2.81 10.45
CA THR A 107 -12.72 -2.30 9.20
C THR A 107 -12.12 -0.90 9.35
N THR A 108 -12.83 0.01 10.02
CA THR A 108 -12.34 1.39 10.26
C THR A 108 -11.08 1.41 11.11
N GLU A 109 -10.99 0.56 12.13
CA GLU A 109 -9.82 0.46 13.00
C GLU A 109 -8.62 -0.15 12.25
N LYS A 110 -8.84 -1.15 11.40
CA LYS A 110 -7.81 -1.75 10.55
C LYS A 110 -7.21 -0.73 9.59
N GLU A 111 -8.07 0.03 8.90
CA GLU A 111 -7.65 1.09 7.97
C GLU A 111 -6.92 2.23 8.71
N CYS A 112 -7.38 2.63 9.89
CA CYS A 112 -6.68 3.64 10.69
C CYS A 112 -5.32 3.13 11.20
N ALA A 113 -5.27 1.87 11.68
CA ALA A 113 -4.04 1.22 12.11
C ALA A 113 -3.02 1.16 10.96
N ALA A 114 -3.46 0.93 9.73
CA ALA A 114 -2.61 0.97 8.54
C ALA A 114 -1.92 2.34 8.37
N ILE A 115 -2.68 3.43 8.45
CA ILE A 115 -2.16 4.80 8.35
C ILE A 115 -1.16 5.09 9.48
N VAL A 116 -1.51 4.76 10.72
CA VAL A 116 -0.66 5.01 11.90
C VAL A 116 0.63 4.22 11.79
N TYR A 117 0.56 2.96 11.37
CA TYR A 117 1.74 2.12 11.16
C TYR A 117 2.64 2.71 10.06
N ALA A 118 2.04 3.11 8.93
CA ALA A 118 2.76 3.69 7.81
C ALA A 118 3.51 4.97 8.19
N ILE A 119 2.84 5.90 8.87
CA ILE A 119 3.46 7.16 9.30
C ILE A 119 4.59 6.92 10.31
N LYS A 120 4.41 6.00 11.25
CA LYS A 120 5.48 5.64 12.20
C LYS A 120 6.70 5.04 11.51
N LYS A 121 6.50 4.16 10.52
CA LYS A 121 7.59 3.52 9.78
C LYS A 121 8.28 4.46 8.81
N LEU A 122 7.53 5.39 8.21
CA LEU A 122 8.01 6.32 7.20
C LEU A 122 8.29 7.72 7.78
N ASN A 123 8.45 7.82 9.09
CA ASN A 123 8.69 9.09 9.78
C ASN A 123 9.91 9.82 9.20
N CYS A 124 10.98 9.10 8.85
CA CYS A 124 12.17 9.69 8.21
C CYS A 124 11.90 10.37 6.86
N TYR A 125 10.79 10.06 6.17
CA TYR A 125 10.38 10.70 4.93
C TYR A 125 9.34 11.81 5.14
N LEU A 126 8.42 11.58 6.08
CA LEU A 126 7.25 12.40 6.30
C LEU A 126 7.47 13.51 7.32
N ASP A 127 8.44 13.36 8.22
CA ASP A 127 8.80 14.39 9.18
C ASP A 127 9.38 15.62 8.47
N GLY A 128 9.04 16.82 8.98
CA GLY A 128 9.40 18.10 8.37
C GLY A 128 8.74 18.40 7.02
N GLN A 129 7.91 17.51 6.46
CA GLN A 129 7.16 17.80 5.26
C GLN A 129 6.09 18.85 5.53
N GLN A 130 6.04 19.89 4.69
CA GLN A 130 5.04 20.95 4.84
C GLN A 130 3.62 20.40 4.74
N LYS A 131 3.38 19.47 3.80
CA LYS A 131 2.10 18.75 3.63
C LYS A 131 2.30 17.50 2.78
N PHE A 132 1.73 16.37 3.18
CA PHE A 132 1.62 15.17 2.34
C PHE A 132 0.16 14.71 2.16
N ILE A 133 -0.06 13.83 1.18
CA ILE A 133 -1.38 13.27 0.89
C ILE A 133 -1.44 11.86 1.45
N ILE A 134 -2.56 11.50 2.08
CA ILE A 134 -2.91 10.12 2.41
C ILE A 134 -4.04 9.68 1.50
N GLN A 135 -3.87 8.58 0.77
CA GLN A 135 -4.92 7.96 -0.04
C GLN A 135 -5.36 6.66 0.61
N THR A 136 -6.67 6.53 0.83
CA THR A 136 -7.30 5.32 1.37
C THR A 136 -8.54 4.98 0.54
N ASN A 137 -8.86 3.69 0.47
CA ASN A 137 -10.09 3.20 -0.16
C ASN A 137 -11.33 3.39 0.76
N HIS A 138 -11.13 3.85 2.01
CA HIS A 138 -12.13 3.87 3.06
C HIS A 138 -12.55 5.30 3.43
N ASN A 139 -13.71 5.71 2.94
CA ASN A 139 -14.23 7.08 3.04
C ASN A 139 -14.40 7.60 4.49
N PRO A 140 -14.79 6.78 5.50
CA PRO A 140 -14.91 7.25 6.90
C PRO A 140 -13.64 7.84 7.51
N LEU A 141 -12.44 7.53 6.98
CA LEU A 141 -11.19 8.06 7.51
C LEU A 141 -10.87 9.50 7.08
N VAL A 142 -11.61 10.04 6.12
CA VAL A 142 -11.55 11.47 5.77
C VAL A 142 -11.85 12.34 7.00
N TRP A 143 -12.60 11.80 7.97
CA TRP A 143 -13.00 12.48 9.21
C TRP A 143 -12.07 12.21 10.42
N LEU A 144 -10.92 11.55 10.24
CA LEU A 144 -10.00 11.23 11.34
C LEU A 144 -9.55 12.45 12.17
N LYS A 145 -9.52 13.65 11.56
CA LYS A 145 -9.18 14.91 12.23
C LYS A 145 -10.34 15.49 13.05
N THR A 146 -11.58 15.13 12.73
CA THR A 146 -12.78 15.80 13.26
C THR A 146 -13.66 14.90 14.12
N ASN A 147 -13.49 13.58 14.05
CA ASN A 147 -14.41 12.65 14.70
C ASN A 147 -13.71 11.38 15.24
N ALA A 148 -12.83 11.56 16.23
CA ALA A 148 -12.25 10.44 16.97
C ALA A 148 -13.30 9.60 17.73
N GLY A 149 -14.51 10.16 17.92
CA GLY A 149 -15.61 9.52 18.64
C GLY A 149 -15.24 9.19 20.08
N THR A 150 -15.93 8.21 20.67
CA THR A 150 -15.66 7.67 22.01
C THR A 150 -14.68 6.50 22.00
N ASN A 151 -14.17 6.08 20.84
CA ASN A 151 -13.23 4.95 20.73
C ASN A 151 -11.83 5.37 21.23
N PRO A 152 -11.33 4.78 22.32
CA PRO A 152 -10.04 5.19 22.90
C PRO A 152 -8.83 4.96 21.98
N SER A 153 -8.90 3.95 21.10
CA SER A 153 -7.84 3.67 20.12
C SER A 153 -7.79 4.76 19.05
N LEU A 154 -8.94 5.10 18.45
CA LEU A 154 -9.03 6.17 17.46
C LEU A 154 -8.64 7.53 18.02
N MET A 155 -9.02 7.83 19.27
CA MET A 155 -8.62 9.07 19.94
C MET A 155 -7.10 9.17 20.13
N ARG A 156 -6.47 8.09 20.61
CA ARG A 156 -5.01 8.03 20.77
C ARG A 156 -4.28 8.19 19.44
N TRP A 157 -4.79 7.56 18.38
CA TRP A 157 -4.23 7.67 17.04
C TRP A 157 -4.43 9.06 16.44
N SER A 158 -5.60 9.66 16.62
CA SER A 158 -5.85 11.05 16.19
C SER A 158 -4.85 12.02 16.81
N LEU A 159 -4.57 11.91 18.12
CA LEU A 159 -3.55 12.71 18.80
C LEU A 159 -2.14 12.49 18.22
N ALA A 160 -1.77 11.24 17.94
CA ALA A 160 -0.47 10.94 17.33
C ALA A 160 -0.34 11.51 15.91
N LEU A 161 -1.45 11.57 15.17
CA LEU A 161 -1.50 12.09 13.81
C LEU A 161 -1.47 13.63 13.77
N GLN A 162 -1.85 14.33 14.84
CA GLN A 162 -1.85 15.81 14.87
C GLN A 162 -0.47 16.43 14.68
N LEU A 163 0.61 15.69 14.95
CA LEU A 163 1.98 16.13 14.70
C LEU A 163 2.30 16.33 13.21
N PHE A 164 1.48 15.76 12.32
CA PHE A 164 1.73 15.75 10.89
C PHE A 164 0.71 16.61 10.14
N ASN A 165 1.19 17.36 9.15
CA ASN A 165 0.30 18.05 8.22
C ASN A 165 0.01 17.17 7.00
N PHE A 166 -1.20 16.62 6.95
CA PHE A 166 -1.67 15.82 5.83
C PHE A 166 -3.12 16.12 5.44
N GLU A 167 -3.44 15.71 4.23
CA GLU A 167 -4.80 15.66 3.68
C GLU A 167 -5.16 14.22 3.33
N VAL A 168 -6.35 13.78 3.74
CA VAL A 168 -6.87 12.45 3.41
C VAL A 168 -7.75 12.56 2.18
N ILE A 169 -7.42 11.81 1.14
CA ILE A 169 -8.17 11.73 -0.11
C ILE A 169 -8.71 10.30 -0.24
N HIS A 170 -10.03 10.18 -0.42
CA HIS A 170 -10.63 8.91 -0.78
C HIS A 170 -10.29 8.56 -2.23
N LYS A 171 -9.74 7.37 -2.45
CA LYS A 171 -9.43 6.85 -3.78
C LYS A 171 -10.18 5.52 -3.97
N PRO A 172 -11.15 5.43 -4.90
CA PRO A 172 -11.96 4.22 -5.04
C PRO A 172 -11.09 3.01 -5.41
N GLY A 173 -11.43 1.83 -4.87
CA GLY A 173 -10.56 0.64 -4.88
C GLY A 173 -10.01 0.21 -6.24
N ARG A 174 -10.73 0.45 -7.35
CA ARG A 174 -10.24 0.18 -8.73
C ARG A 174 -9.01 1.00 -9.12
N SER A 175 -8.72 2.07 -8.40
CA SER A 175 -7.56 2.94 -8.61
C SER A 175 -6.51 2.83 -7.51
N HIS A 176 -6.69 1.85 -6.60
CA HIS A 176 -5.81 1.56 -5.46
C HIS A 176 -5.18 0.16 -5.57
N ASP A 177 -5.06 -0.30 -6.80
CA ASP A 177 -4.69 -1.67 -7.15
C ASP A 177 -3.32 -2.09 -6.64
N ASN A 178 -2.37 -1.17 -6.64
CA ASN A 178 -1.02 -1.42 -6.17
C ASN A 178 -0.99 -1.78 -4.67
N VAL A 179 -1.71 -1.01 -3.86
CA VAL A 179 -1.72 -1.16 -2.39
C VAL A 179 -2.59 -2.35 -1.98
N TYR A 180 -3.70 -2.54 -2.68
CA TYR A 180 -4.60 -3.68 -2.50
C TYR A 180 -3.88 -5.04 -2.64
N ALA A 181 -2.89 -5.12 -3.53
CA ALA A 181 -2.11 -6.34 -3.72
C ALA A 181 -1.18 -6.64 -2.54
N LEU A 182 -0.78 -5.61 -1.79
CA LEU A 182 0.14 -5.74 -0.66
C LEU A 182 -0.59 -6.04 0.65
N SER A 183 -1.88 -5.71 0.73
CA SER A 183 -2.69 -5.91 1.94
C SER A 183 -3.26 -7.32 2.03
N ARG A 184 -3.45 -8.02 0.90
CA ARG A 184 -4.09 -9.34 0.83
C ARG A 184 -3.05 -10.43 0.61
N ILE A 185 -3.01 -11.40 1.53
CA ILE A 185 -2.10 -12.56 1.52
C ILE A 185 -2.90 -13.87 1.22
N ASP A 186 -4.20 -13.73 1.05
CA ASP A 186 -5.21 -14.77 0.87
C ASP A 186 -5.22 -15.42 -0.52
#